data_AF-A0A9P5WIX8-F1
#
_entry.id   AF-A0A9P5WIX8-F1
#
_cell.length_a   1.000
_cell.length_b   1.000
_cell.length_c   1.000
_cell.angle_alpha   90.00
_cell.angle_beta   90.00
_cell.angle_gamma   90.00
#
_symmetry.space_group_name_H-M   'P 1'
#
loop_
_entity.id
_entity.type
_entity.pdbx_description
1 polymer ?
#
loop_
_entity_poly.entity_id
_entity_poly.type
_entity_poly.pdbx_seq_one_letter_code
_entity_poly.pdbx_strand_id
1 'polypeptide(L)'
;MNANSDLQVRVHSIADLTERTPSLDWSVIFGNAFPEDVQAPSHVYLSAPEYFSKLASPSKSNRSTTATKLKIFCIVKNESTSFSVEILDSETVDDLKKAIKAEKKPDLDKFDADELTLKLIHNGVTKKGLGKLAKRSLVELDNELEKLGTYFPEKPADGLIYIVVKPPEQAQKHDREEDDNIVAIEKAGFTKKAIIEDEPDLSVLSMKERAKILSFIGEASRNSSYRNITRAARELLSSNTDMKEINVLTSPVDRGFPVVSTVDLFIRSEYKRLYDHLISYFRTPTTINRLNRFFITGTPGIGKSAFLVYFAIRQLVDHDQEDSPIIIFHENKSETCYAYGGTTCQRKGNREEFASFLELPETWYLVDNGNNPQPDNARTIFSASPKTLHDQYDEFAKDTTGYSYYHMSPWNPEELRE
;
A
#
# COMPACT_ATOMS: atom_id res chain seq x y z
N MET A 1 2.68 -63.54 5.66
CA MET A 1 1.95 -64.00 4.46
C MET A 1 0.55 -63.43 4.50
N ASN A 2 0.01 -63.17 3.32
CA ASN A 2 -1.31 -62.68 2.90
C ASN A 2 -2.51 -63.20 3.76
N ALA A 3 -3.69 -62.58 3.78
CA ALA A 3 -4.26 -61.68 2.77
C ALA A 3 -5.34 -60.71 3.33
N ASN A 4 -5.72 -59.74 2.49
CA ASN A 4 -6.95 -58.95 2.59
C ASN A 4 -8.21 -59.80 2.82
N SER A 5 -9.22 -59.16 3.40
CA SER A 5 -10.61 -59.35 2.97
C SER A 5 -11.29 -57.98 2.81
N ASP A 6 -11.39 -57.51 1.57
CA ASP A 6 -12.19 -56.35 1.19
C ASP A 6 -13.67 -56.55 1.55
N LEU A 7 -14.37 -55.43 1.78
CA LEU A 7 -15.83 -55.39 1.75
C LEU A 7 -16.28 -54.31 0.76
N GLN A 8 -16.40 -54.72 -0.51
CA GLN A 8 -16.99 -53.90 -1.58
C GLN A 8 -18.52 -54.02 -1.58
N VAL A 9 -19.20 -52.88 -1.72
CA VAL A 9 -20.49 -52.75 -2.45
C VAL A 9 -20.46 -51.37 -3.15
N ARG A 10 -20.01 -51.28 -4.41
CA ARG A 10 -20.82 -51.16 -5.64
C ARG A 10 -21.99 -50.17 -5.53
N VAL A 11 -21.90 -48.94 -6.07
CA VAL A 11 -21.90 -48.55 -7.50
C VAL A 11 -23.22 -48.85 -8.22
N HIS A 12 -23.89 -47.78 -8.69
CA HIS A 12 -24.41 -47.53 -10.05
C HIS A 12 -24.32 -46.00 -10.22
N SER A 13 -23.53 -45.38 -11.10
CA SER A 13 -23.19 -45.59 -12.51
C SER A 13 -24.29 -45.18 -13.50
N ILE A 14 -24.00 -44.11 -14.24
CA ILE A 14 -24.17 -43.84 -15.70
C ILE A 14 -23.72 -42.36 -15.84
N ALA A 15 -22.52 -42.03 -16.36
CA ALA A 15 -22.05 -42.15 -17.77
C ALA A 15 -22.88 -41.25 -18.71
N ASP A 16 -22.35 -40.46 -19.65
CA ASP A 16 -20.97 -40.30 -20.16
C ASP A 16 -20.78 -38.83 -20.61
N LEU A 17 -19.57 -38.24 -20.49
CA LEU A 17 -18.61 -37.96 -21.59
C LEU A 17 -19.24 -37.24 -22.81
N THR A 18 -18.67 -36.13 -23.29
CA THR A 18 -17.33 -36.12 -23.91
C THR A 18 -16.61 -34.76 -23.91
N GLU A 19 -15.28 -34.80 -23.75
CA GLU A 19 -14.23 -34.05 -24.48
C GLU A 19 -14.24 -32.49 -24.51
N ARG A 20 -13.14 -31.74 -24.32
CA ARG A 20 -11.69 -31.98 -24.07
C ARG A 20 -11.07 -30.71 -23.44
N THR A 21 -10.08 -30.85 -22.57
CA THR A 21 -9.06 -29.82 -22.23
C THR A 21 -7.77 -30.07 -23.05
N PRO A 22 -6.83 -29.11 -23.16
CA PRO A 22 -5.82 -28.81 -22.11
C PRO A 22 -5.65 -27.29 -21.85
N SER A 23 -5.65 -26.78 -20.61
CA SER A 23 -4.59 -26.84 -19.59
C SER A 23 -3.22 -26.28 -20.02
N LEU A 24 -2.96 -25.01 -19.70
CA LEU A 24 -1.59 -24.49 -19.52
C LEU A 24 -1.34 -24.35 -18.02
N ASP A 25 -0.43 -25.19 -17.51
CA ASP A 25 0.08 -25.13 -16.15
C ASP A 25 1.60 -25.03 -16.25
N TRP A 26 2.19 -24.04 -15.57
CA TRP A 26 3.62 -23.75 -15.66
C TRP A 26 4.26 -23.94 -14.29
N SER A 27 5.25 -24.82 -14.23
CA SER A 27 6.12 -24.96 -13.06
C SER A 27 7.57 -25.09 -13.51
N VAL A 28 8.43 -24.28 -12.88
CA VAL A 28 9.88 -24.28 -13.11
C VAL A 28 10.53 -24.93 -11.89
N ILE A 29 11.31 -25.99 -12.12
CA ILE A 29 12.14 -26.63 -11.09
C ILE A 29 13.60 -26.43 -11.51
N PHE A 30 14.42 -25.93 -10.58
CA PHE A 30 15.86 -25.78 -10.79
C PHE A 30 16.54 -27.16 -10.84
N GLY A 31 17.43 -27.34 -11.82
CA GLY A 31 18.12 -28.62 -12.02
C GLY A 31 19.39 -28.78 -11.19
N ASN A 32 19.87 -30.01 -11.11
CA ASN A 32 21.29 -30.36 -11.15
C ASN A 32 21.46 -31.88 -11.39
N ALA A 33 22.66 -32.26 -11.87
CA ALA A 33 23.14 -33.63 -12.18
C ALA A 33 22.74 -34.24 -13.55
N PHE A 34 23.70 -34.21 -14.49
CA PHE A 34 23.89 -35.22 -15.54
C PHE A 34 24.76 -36.38 -15.01
N PRO A 35 24.66 -37.58 -15.59
CA PRO A 35 25.72 -38.10 -16.49
C PRO A 35 25.14 -38.41 -17.90
N GLU A 36 25.79 -38.01 -18.99
CA GLU A 36 26.87 -38.71 -19.74
C GLU A 36 26.37 -39.74 -20.79
N ASP A 37 27.03 -39.67 -21.95
CA ASP A 37 27.03 -40.59 -23.10
C ASP A 37 25.75 -40.84 -23.93
N VAL A 38 25.76 -40.40 -25.20
CA VAL A 38 26.13 -41.23 -26.37
C VAL A 38 26.19 -40.41 -27.68
N GLN A 39 27.38 -40.40 -28.29
CA GLN A 39 27.77 -40.21 -29.72
C GLN A 39 27.02 -39.25 -30.68
N ALA A 40 27.80 -38.31 -31.24
CA ALA A 40 27.58 -37.68 -32.56
C ALA A 40 28.17 -38.55 -33.71
N PRO A 41 27.74 -38.35 -34.98
CA PRO A 41 28.41 -37.38 -35.89
C PRO A 41 27.41 -36.64 -36.84
N SER A 42 27.73 -35.74 -37.79
CA SER A 42 28.98 -35.17 -38.34
C SER A 42 28.77 -33.73 -38.88
N HIS A 43 29.87 -33.05 -39.21
CA HIS A 43 30.01 -31.73 -39.84
C HIS A 43 29.34 -31.51 -41.23
N VAL A 44 28.96 -30.26 -41.55
CA VAL A 44 29.58 -29.40 -42.59
C VAL A 44 29.41 -27.92 -42.20
N TYR A 45 30.48 -27.12 -42.28
CA TYR A 45 30.45 -25.64 -42.29
C TYR A 45 30.43 -25.14 -43.73
N LEU A 46 29.72 -24.05 -44.04
CA LEU A 46 30.13 -23.07 -45.07
C LEU A 46 29.37 -21.72 -44.90
N SER A 47 29.95 -20.67 -45.47
CA SER A 47 29.67 -19.24 -45.21
C SER A 47 28.45 -18.66 -45.94
N ALA A 48 27.97 -17.50 -45.46
CA ALA A 48 27.07 -16.61 -46.21
C ALA A 48 27.71 -16.14 -47.54
N PRO A 49 26.89 -15.77 -48.55
CA PRO A 49 26.69 -14.33 -48.78
C PRO A 49 25.31 -13.89 -49.35
N GLU A 50 25.02 -12.61 -49.14
CA GLU A 50 24.44 -11.60 -50.05
C GLU A 50 23.31 -11.87 -51.10
N TYR A 51 22.37 -10.92 -51.08
CA TYR A 51 21.75 -10.21 -52.23
C TYR A 51 20.46 -10.70 -52.93
N PHE A 52 19.42 -9.89 -52.73
CA PHE A 52 18.48 -9.30 -53.71
C PHE A 52 17.51 -10.16 -54.56
N SER A 53 16.23 -9.88 -54.29
CA SER A 53 15.15 -9.67 -55.27
C SER A 53 14.58 -10.84 -56.10
N LYS A 54 13.30 -11.15 -55.84
CA LYS A 54 12.27 -11.02 -56.88
C LYS A 54 10.85 -10.83 -56.32
N LEU A 55 10.18 -9.81 -56.83
CA LEU A 55 8.78 -9.49 -56.58
C LEU A 55 7.86 -10.32 -57.50
N ALA A 56 6.72 -10.77 -56.98
CA ALA A 56 5.40 -10.62 -57.63
C ALA A 56 4.29 -11.00 -56.63
N SER A 57 3.26 -10.15 -56.53
CA SER A 57 2.17 -10.26 -55.53
C SER A 57 1.08 -11.25 -55.95
N PRO A 58 0.20 -11.64 -55.00
CA PRO A 58 -1.23 -11.68 -55.28
C PRO A 58 -2.05 -10.70 -54.45
N SER A 59 -3.07 -10.12 -55.09
CA SER A 59 -4.24 -9.43 -54.52
C SER A 59 -4.03 -8.39 -53.41
N LYS A 60 -4.04 -7.11 -53.80
CA LYS A 60 -4.56 -6.04 -52.93
C LYS A 60 -6.01 -6.36 -52.58
N SER A 61 -6.31 -6.60 -51.30
CA SER A 61 -7.64 -6.26 -50.81
C SER A 61 -7.65 -4.74 -50.61
N ASN A 62 -8.44 -4.03 -51.43
CA ASN A 62 -8.67 -2.60 -51.23
C ASN A 62 -9.57 -2.41 -50.01
N ARG A 63 -9.04 -2.62 -48.80
CA ARG A 63 -9.62 -2.01 -47.61
C ARG A 63 -9.26 -0.54 -47.70
N SER A 64 -10.17 0.24 -48.27
CA SER A 64 -10.13 1.69 -48.17
C SER A 64 -9.99 2.04 -46.69
N THR A 65 -8.82 2.53 -46.27
CA THR A 65 -8.61 3.06 -44.93
C THR A 65 -9.28 4.42 -44.85
N THR A 66 -10.61 4.42 -44.88
CA THR A 66 -11.42 5.51 -44.35
C THR A 66 -11.09 5.61 -42.87
N ALA A 67 -10.33 6.65 -42.50
CA ALA A 67 -10.01 6.90 -41.10
C ALA A 67 -11.31 6.99 -40.30
N THR A 68 -11.43 6.16 -39.27
CA THR A 68 -12.63 6.11 -38.43
C THR A 68 -12.60 7.30 -37.50
N LYS A 69 -13.65 8.12 -37.53
CA LYS A 69 -13.80 9.21 -36.57
C LYS A 69 -14.14 8.64 -35.19
N LEU A 70 -13.19 8.74 -34.26
CA LEU A 70 -13.33 8.39 -32.85
C LEU A 70 -13.95 9.56 -32.08
N LYS A 71 -14.83 9.23 -31.14
CA LYS A 71 -15.34 10.16 -30.13
C LYS A 71 -14.88 9.67 -28.76
N ILE A 72 -13.91 10.37 -28.17
CA ILE A 72 -13.20 9.95 -26.96
C ILE A 72 -13.72 10.78 -25.78
N PHE A 73 -14.17 10.12 -24.72
CA PHE A 73 -14.58 10.77 -23.48
C PHE A 73 -13.42 10.87 -22.49
N CYS A 74 -13.06 12.11 -22.15
CA CYS A 74 -11.95 12.47 -21.29
C CYS A 74 -12.44 13.02 -19.94
N ILE A 75 -11.68 12.79 -18.88
CA ILE A 75 -11.86 13.43 -17.58
C ILE A 75 -10.50 13.89 -17.03
N VAL A 76 -10.42 15.10 -16.46
CA VAL A 76 -9.20 15.56 -15.79
C VAL A 76 -9.11 14.91 -14.41
N LYS A 77 -7.91 14.47 -13.99
CA LYS A 77 -7.65 13.98 -12.62
C LYS A 77 -8.19 14.98 -11.60
N ASN A 78 -8.99 14.51 -10.65
CA ASN A 78 -9.68 15.28 -9.60
C ASN A 78 -10.85 16.19 -10.06
N GLU A 79 -11.15 16.30 -11.36
CA GLU A 79 -12.40 16.92 -11.81
C GLU A 79 -13.58 15.93 -11.77
N SER A 80 -14.79 16.46 -11.62
CA SER A 80 -16.02 15.66 -11.77
C SER A 80 -16.61 15.73 -13.20
N THR A 81 -16.16 16.66 -14.03
CA THR A 81 -16.70 16.94 -15.37
C THR A 81 -15.94 16.21 -16.46
N SER A 82 -16.63 15.33 -17.19
CA SER A 82 -16.11 14.71 -18.41
C SER A 82 -16.50 15.53 -19.64
N PHE A 83 -15.61 15.59 -20.62
CA PHE A 83 -15.82 16.24 -21.92
C PHE A 83 -15.50 15.23 -23.05
N SER A 84 -15.86 15.55 -24.29
CA SER A 84 -15.62 14.66 -25.44
C SER A 84 -14.77 15.34 -26.50
N VAL A 85 -13.74 14.64 -26.97
CA VAL A 85 -12.87 15.06 -28.08
C VAL A 85 -13.19 14.19 -29.29
N GLU A 86 -13.18 14.80 -30.48
CA GLU A 86 -13.40 14.10 -31.75
C GLU A 86 -12.11 14.11 -32.58
N ILE A 87 -11.61 12.93 -32.92
CA ILE A 87 -10.29 12.71 -33.55
C ILE A 87 -10.34 11.48 -34.48
N LEU A 88 -9.38 11.30 -35.39
CA LEU A 88 -9.32 10.14 -36.28
C LEU A 88 -8.49 8.99 -35.68
N ASP A 89 -8.88 7.74 -35.96
CA ASP A 89 -8.13 6.53 -35.58
C ASP A 89 -6.71 6.45 -36.17
N SER A 90 -6.46 7.19 -37.26
CA SER A 90 -5.19 7.29 -37.95
C SER A 90 -4.20 8.28 -37.32
N GLU A 91 -4.69 9.17 -36.45
CA GLU A 91 -3.89 10.20 -35.77
C GLU A 91 -3.16 9.62 -34.55
N THR A 92 -2.22 10.39 -34.00
CA THR A 92 -1.30 9.95 -32.94
C THR A 92 -1.77 10.30 -31.54
N VAL A 93 -1.08 9.77 -30.52
CA VAL A 93 -1.26 10.19 -29.12
C VAL A 93 -0.98 11.69 -28.93
N ASP A 94 -0.03 12.27 -29.67
CA ASP A 94 0.26 13.71 -29.64
C ASP A 94 -0.86 14.57 -30.19
N ASP A 95 -1.50 14.12 -31.26
CA ASP A 95 -2.64 14.83 -31.85
C ASP A 95 -3.83 14.82 -30.89
N LEU A 96 -3.99 13.73 -30.12
CA LEU A 96 -4.95 13.63 -29.03
C LEU A 96 -4.63 14.57 -27.86
N LYS A 97 -3.36 14.63 -27.43
CA LYS A 97 -2.89 15.60 -26.41
C LYS A 97 -3.24 17.05 -26.84
N LYS A 98 -2.97 17.42 -28.09
CA LYS A 98 -3.29 18.75 -28.67
C LYS A 98 -4.80 19.00 -28.71
N ALA A 99 -5.60 18.03 -29.15
CA ALA A 99 -7.05 18.16 -29.24
C ALA A 99 -7.71 18.30 -27.85
N ILE A 100 -7.20 17.59 -26.84
CA ILE A 100 -7.60 17.73 -25.43
C ILE A 100 -7.31 19.15 -24.91
N LYS A 101 -6.10 19.69 -25.14
CA LYS A 101 -5.75 21.07 -24.76
C LYS A 101 -6.64 22.11 -25.46
N ALA A 102 -7.02 21.86 -26.72
CA ALA A 102 -7.88 22.77 -27.49
C ALA A 102 -9.34 22.82 -27.00
N GLU A 103 -9.93 21.67 -26.63
CA GLU A 103 -11.31 21.58 -26.17
C GLU A 103 -11.52 22.12 -24.74
N LYS A 104 -10.53 21.94 -23.86
CA LYS A 104 -10.60 22.27 -22.42
C LYS A 104 -9.95 23.62 -22.07
N LYS A 105 -10.06 24.60 -22.97
CA LYS A 105 -9.64 25.99 -22.72
C LYS A 105 -10.65 26.71 -21.80
N PRO A 106 -10.20 27.58 -20.86
CA PRO A 106 -8.82 27.98 -20.61
C PRO A 106 -8.05 27.05 -19.64
N ASP A 107 -8.71 26.04 -19.05
CA ASP A 107 -8.21 25.28 -17.90
C ASP A 107 -6.86 24.56 -18.16
N LEU A 108 -6.63 24.09 -19.40
CA LEU A 108 -5.39 23.44 -19.83
C LEU A 108 -4.46 24.34 -20.66
N ASP A 109 -4.76 25.62 -20.87
CA ASP A 109 -3.88 26.52 -21.66
C ASP A 109 -2.51 26.77 -20.98
N LYS A 110 -2.43 26.55 -19.66
CA LYS A 110 -1.24 26.75 -18.81
C LYS A 110 -0.20 25.61 -18.85
N PHE A 111 -0.44 24.57 -19.63
CA PHE A 111 0.43 23.40 -19.82
C PHE A 111 0.68 23.21 -21.30
N ASP A 112 1.86 22.76 -21.71
CA ASP A 112 2.04 22.30 -23.08
C ASP A 112 1.42 20.92 -23.32
N ALA A 113 1.17 20.58 -24.59
CA ALA A 113 0.32 19.44 -24.91
C ALA A 113 1.05 18.12 -24.60
N ASP A 114 2.32 18.06 -24.97
CA ASP A 114 3.30 17.02 -24.65
C ASP A 114 3.39 16.72 -23.14
N GLU A 115 3.33 17.76 -22.31
CA GLU A 115 3.34 17.67 -20.84
C GLU A 115 2.15 16.88 -20.24
N LEU A 116 1.06 16.65 -20.98
CA LEU A 116 -0.13 15.94 -20.48
C LEU A 116 0.07 14.41 -20.48
N THR A 117 0.00 13.78 -19.29
CA THR A 117 -0.03 12.32 -19.18
C THR A 117 -1.45 11.80 -19.42
N LEU A 118 -1.63 10.96 -20.43
CA LEU A 118 -2.91 10.33 -20.76
C LEU A 118 -2.95 8.88 -20.26
N LYS A 119 -4.05 8.46 -19.63
CA LYS A 119 -4.24 7.08 -19.15
C LYS A 119 -5.57 6.49 -19.60
N LEU A 120 -5.48 5.40 -20.36
CA LEU A 120 -6.60 4.64 -20.91
C LEU A 120 -7.28 3.77 -19.84
N ILE A 121 -8.61 3.75 -19.85
CA ILE A 121 -9.47 2.84 -19.08
C ILE A 121 -10.00 1.76 -20.00
N HIS A 122 -9.54 0.51 -19.84
CA HIS A 122 -10.11 -0.62 -20.58
C HIS A 122 -11.55 -0.91 -20.16
N ASN A 123 -12.34 -1.41 -21.12
CA ASN A 123 -13.76 -1.79 -21.03
C ASN A 123 -14.73 -0.65 -20.67
N GLY A 124 -14.23 0.55 -20.39
CA GLY A 124 -15.02 1.76 -20.18
C GLY A 124 -15.77 1.75 -18.85
N VAL A 125 -15.68 2.84 -18.09
CA VAL A 125 -16.23 2.88 -16.72
C VAL A 125 -17.12 4.10 -16.54
N THR A 126 -18.23 3.91 -15.81
CA THR A 126 -19.14 5.01 -15.45
C THR A 126 -18.45 5.98 -14.49
N LYS A 127 -18.85 7.26 -14.49
CA LYS A 127 -18.30 8.31 -13.61
C LYS A 127 -18.25 7.93 -12.11
N LYS A 128 -19.15 7.05 -11.62
CA LYS A 128 -19.15 6.53 -10.23
C LYS A 128 -18.14 5.40 -9.98
N GLY A 129 -17.64 4.74 -11.02
CA GLY A 129 -16.66 3.66 -10.93
C GLY A 129 -15.19 4.15 -10.94
N LEU A 130 -14.91 5.35 -11.45
CA LEU A 130 -13.57 5.94 -11.49
C LEU A 130 -12.86 5.93 -10.13
N GLY A 131 -13.55 6.34 -9.07
CA GLY A 131 -13.02 6.33 -7.69
C GLY A 131 -12.81 4.94 -7.07
N LYS A 132 -13.06 3.86 -7.82
CA LYS A 132 -12.85 2.46 -7.41
C LYS A 132 -11.87 1.72 -8.32
N LEU A 133 -11.33 2.35 -9.36
CA LEU A 133 -10.33 1.74 -10.23
C LEU A 133 -8.98 1.71 -9.53
N ALA A 134 -8.42 0.51 -9.37
CA ALA A 134 -7.04 0.35 -8.95
C ALA A 134 -6.11 1.01 -9.98
N LYS A 135 -5.05 1.71 -9.52
CA LYS A 135 -4.07 2.38 -10.40
C LYS A 135 -3.47 1.43 -11.46
N ARG A 136 -3.45 0.12 -11.18
CA ARG A 136 -2.96 -0.97 -12.04
C ARG A 136 -3.88 -1.35 -13.22
N SER A 137 -5.11 -0.84 -13.28
CA SER A 137 -6.05 -1.09 -14.39
C SER A 137 -6.00 0.00 -15.48
N LEU A 138 -5.05 0.94 -15.38
CA LEU A 138 -4.87 2.05 -16.31
C LEU A 138 -3.63 1.81 -17.16
N VAL A 139 -3.79 1.81 -18.49
CA VAL A 139 -2.67 1.77 -19.43
C VAL A 139 -2.24 3.22 -19.72
N GLU A 140 -0.96 3.52 -19.66
CA GLU A 140 -0.43 4.84 -20.01
C GLU A 140 -0.30 4.93 -21.53
N LEU A 141 -0.69 6.08 -22.11
CA LEU A 141 -0.51 6.36 -23.52
C LEU A 141 0.74 7.25 -23.64
N ASP A 142 1.91 6.61 -23.63
CA ASP A 142 3.22 7.26 -23.66
C ASP A 142 3.89 7.20 -25.05
N ASN A 143 3.51 6.26 -25.92
CA ASN A 143 4.06 6.16 -27.26
C ASN A 143 3.44 7.19 -28.24
N GLU A 144 4.09 8.35 -28.33
CA GLU A 144 3.74 9.48 -29.20
C GLU A 144 3.63 9.11 -30.70
N LEU A 145 4.31 8.04 -31.13
CA LEU A 145 4.31 7.56 -32.51
C LEU A 145 3.22 6.51 -32.81
N GLU A 146 2.52 6.01 -31.80
CA GLU A 146 1.44 5.03 -32.01
C GLU A 146 0.13 5.67 -32.43
N LYS A 147 -0.55 5.00 -33.36
CA LYS A 147 -1.87 5.41 -33.86
C LYS A 147 -2.95 5.04 -32.88
N LEU A 148 -3.89 5.94 -32.64
CA LEU A 148 -5.00 5.73 -31.69
C LEU A 148 -5.81 4.45 -31.99
N GLY A 149 -5.99 4.09 -33.26
CA GLY A 149 -6.67 2.86 -33.67
C GLY A 149 -6.04 1.55 -33.14
N THR A 150 -4.81 1.56 -32.63
CA THR A 150 -4.20 0.41 -31.94
C THR A 150 -4.81 0.17 -30.54
N TYR A 151 -5.16 1.25 -29.83
CA TYR A 151 -5.72 1.23 -28.48
C TYR A 151 -7.24 1.00 -28.44
N PHE A 152 -7.93 1.24 -29.57
CA PHE A 152 -9.39 1.10 -29.70
C PHE A 152 -9.78 0.06 -30.77
N PRO A 153 -9.42 -1.24 -30.62
CA PRO A 153 -9.69 -2.27 -31.62
C PRO A 153 -11.19 -2.64 -31.73
N GLU A 154 -11.98 -2.37 -30.69
CA GLU A 154 -13.42 -2.63 -30.65
C GLU A 154 -14.20 -1.31 -30.52
N LYS A 155 -15.42 -1.28 -31.09
CA LYS A 155 -16.28 -0.10 -31.01
C LYS A 155 -16.75 0.10 -29.56
N PRO A 156 -16.48 1.24 -28.91
CA PRO A 156 -16.84 1.46 -27.52
C PRO A 156 -18.36 1.45 -27.29
N ALA A 157 -18.78 0.95 -26.13
CA ALA A 157 -20.18 0.94 -25.71
C ALA A 157 -20.63 2.34 -25.24
N ASP A 158 -21.92 2.65 -25.40
CA ASP A 158 -22.47 3.97 -25.09
C ASP A 158 -22.37 4.31 -23.59
N GLY A 159 -21.81 5.48 -23.28
CA GLY A 159 -21.85 6.09 -21.94
C GLY A 159 -20.61 5.90 -21.06
N LEU A 160 -19.44 5.59 -21.63
CA LEU A 160 -18.24 5.23 -20.88
C LEU A 160 -17.08 6.24 -21.05
N ILE A 161 -16.34 6.48 -19.96
CA ILE A 161 -15.15 7.33 -19.94
C ILE A 161 -13.93 6.46 -20.26
N TYR A 162 -13.09 6.92 -21.19
CA TYR A 162 -11.97 6.15 -21.71
C TYR A 162 -10.60 6.72 -21.37
N ILE A 163 -10.45 8.03 -21.12
CA ILE A 163 -9.14 8.63 -20.81
C ILE A 163 -9.20 9.50 -19.55
N VAL A 164 -8.26 9.25 -18.63
CA VAL A 164 -7.91 10.18 -17.55
C VAL A 164 -6.75 11.04 -18.01
N VAL A 165 -6.97 12.34 -18.07
CA VAL A 165 -5.95 13.36 -18.34
C VAL A 165 -5.33 13.75 -17.00
N LYS A 166 -4.02 13.56 -16.85
CA LYS A 166 -3.27 14.19 -15.76
C LYS A 166 -2.45 15.33 -16.35
N PRO A 167 -2.65 16.58 -15.92
CA PRO A 167 -1.60 17.58 -16.13
C PRO A 167 -0.35 17.16 -15.36
N PRO A 168 0.82 17.74 -15.66
CA PRO A 168 1.94 17.77 -14.75
C PRO A 168 1.46 18.12 -13.36
N GLU A 169 2.07 17.49 -12.36
CA GLU A 169 2.06 18.07 -11.03
C GLU A 169 2.86 19.36 -11.16
N GLN A 170 2.14 20.48 -11.37
CA GLN A 170 2.74 21.79 -11.23
C GLN A 170 3.39 21.75 -9.86
N ALA A 171 4.71 21.88 -9.85
CA ALA A 171 5.39 22.46 -8.72
C ALA A 171 4.64 23.77 -8.48
N GLN A 172 3.69 23.73 -7.54
CA GLN A 172 3.31 24.92 -6.84
C GLN A 172 4.65 25.45 -6.37
N LYS A 173 5.01 26.64 -6.85
CA LYS A 173 5.92 27.47 -6.09
C LYS A 173 5.18 27.72 -4.79
N HIS A 174 5.35 26.81 -3.84
CA HIS A 174 5.39 27.19 -2.45
C HIS A 174 6.41 28.33 -2.42
N ASP A 175 5.89 29.55 -2.24
CA ASP A 175 6.63 30.57 -1.52
C ASP A 175 7.21 29.86 -0.31
N ARG A 176 8.54 29.70 -0.25
CA ARG A 176 9.23 28.66 0.56
C ARG A 176 8.54 28.44 1.91
N GLU A 177 7.66 27.44 1.95
CA GLU A 177 7.29 26.80 3.20
C GLU A 177 8.54 25.99 3.53
N GLU A 178 9.32 26.57 4.44
CA GLU A 178 10.47 25.91 5.06
C GLU A 178 10.02 24.51 5.48
N ASP A 179 10.74 23.46 5.08
CA ASP A 179 10.38 22.08 5.42
C ASP A 179 10.07 21.99 6.92
N ASP A 180 8.84 21.59 7.26
CA ASP A 180 8.36 21.55 8.64
C ASP A 180 9.30 20.75 9.55
N ASN A 181 10.04 19.78 9.00
CA ASN A 181 11.09 19.05 9.71
C ASN A 181 12.30 19.92 10.02
N ILE A 182 12.83 20.68 9.05
CA ILE A 182 13.93 21.64 9.25
C ILE A 182 13.51 22.70 10.27
N VAL A 183 12.31 23.26 10.12
CA VAL A 183 11.73 24.24 11.05
C VAL A 183 11.61 23.66 12.46
N ALA A 184 11.21 22.40 12.60
CA ALA A 184 11.12 21.72 13.89
C ALA A 184 12.50 21.39 14.50
N ILE A 185 13.48 21.00 13.68
CA ILE A 185 14.88 20.79 14.07
C ILE A 185 15.48 22.10 14.62
N GLU A 186 15.25 23.23 13.94
CA GLU A 186 15.68 24.55 14.37
C GLU A 186 15.00 24.99 15.68
N LYS A 187 13.67 24.90 15.76
CA LYS A 187 12.90 25.22 16.99
C LYS A 187 13.31 24.33 18.17
N ALA A 188 13.70 23.08 17.92
CA ALA A 188 14.24 22.18 18.93
C ALA A 188 15.71 22.46 19.29
N GLY A 189 16.44 23.23 18.47
CA GLY A 189 17.84 23.60 18.69
C GLY A 189 18.85 22.54 18.24
N PHE A 190 18.49 21.66 17.30
CA PHE A 190 19.33 20.54 16.85
C PHE A 190 19.96 20.71 15.47
N THR A 191 19.85 21.88 14.84
CA THR A 191 20.37 22.22 13.49
C THR A 191 21.79 21.68 13.25
N LYS A 192 22.72 21.90 14.19
CA LYS A 192 24.13 21.47 14.07
C LYS A 192 24.37 19.96 14.13
N LYS A 193 23.36 19.18 14.52
CA LYS A 193 23.44 17.73 14.71
C LYS A 193 22.60 16.98 13.69
N ALA A 194 21.41 17.51 13.38
CA ALA A 194 20.40 16.86 12.56
C ALA A 194 20.23 17.47 11.15
N ILE A 195 21.05 18.45 10.76
CA ILE A 195 21.18 18.88 9.37
C ILE A 195 22.58 18.50 8.89
N ILE A 196 22.64 17.66 7.87
CA ILE A 196 23.87 17.12 7.28
C ILE A 196 23.77 17.37 5.77
N GLU A 197 24.76 18.06 5.20
CA GLU A 197 24.77 18.43 3.78
C GLU A 197 23.49 19.17 3.32
N ASP A 198 22.98 20.04 4.20
CA ASP A 198 21.72 20.81 4.08
C ASP A 198 20.41 19.98 4.10
N GLU A 199 20.49 18.66 4.31
CA GLU A 199 19.33 17.75 4.44
C GLU A 199 19.06 17.35 5.91
N PRO A 200 17.79 17.12 6.32
CA PRO A 200 17.43 16.71 7.67
C PRO A 200 17.67 15.21 7.92
N ASP A 201 18.54 14.87 8.87
CA ASP A 201 18.77 13.49 9.33
C ASP A 201 18.38 13.34 10.82
N LEU A 202 17.29 12.61 11.08
CA LEU A 202 16.83 12.29 12.44
C LEU A 202 17.50 11.03 13.03
N SER A 203 18.22 10.24 12.22
CA SER A 203 18.82 8.97 12.65
C SER A 203 19.94 9.18 13.68
N VAL A 204 20.74 10.25 13.51
CA VAL A 204 21.82 10.68 14.40
C VAL A 204 21.36 11.21 15.77
N LEU A 205 20.05 11.35 15.97
CA LEU A 205 19.45 11.82 17.23
C LEU A 205 19.01 10.66 18.13
N SER A 206 19.14 10.88 19.44
CA SER A 206 18.55 10.01 20.47
C SER A 206 17.03 10.14 20.54
N MET A 207 16.34 9.14 21.13
CA MET A 207 14.88 9.15 21.27
C MET A 207 14.35 10.41 21.96
N LYS A 208 15.00 10.85 23.03
CA LYS A 208 14.68 12.09 23.75
C LYS A 208 14.77 13.36 22.87
N GLU A 209 15.77 13.43 21.98
CA GLU A 209 15.93 14.54 21.03
C GLU A 209 14.88 14.47 19.92
N ARG A 210 14.62 13.28 19.35
CA ARG A 210 13.54 13.02 18.38
C ARG A 210 12.17 13.41 18.94
N ALA A 211 11.87 13.05 20.20
CA ALA A 211 10.62 13.40 20.88
C ALA A 211 10.47 14.93 21.11
N LYS A 212 11.58 15.65 21.29
CA LYS A 212 11.59 17.11 21.39
C LYS A 212 11.31 17.77 20.03
N ILE A 213 11.89 17.27 18.93
CA ILE A 213 11.55 17.73 17.56
C ILE A 213 10.08 17.50 17.26
N LEU A 214 9.58 16.29 17.56
CA LEU A 214 8.17 15.95 17.38
C LEU A 214 7.22 16.94 18.06
N SER A 215 7.61 17.58 19.16
CA SER A 215 6.78 18.58 19.84
C SER A 215 6.42 19.82 19.00
N PHE A 216 7.13 20.06 17.89
CA PHE A 216 6.92 21.17 16.96
C PHE A 216 6.18 20.78 15.67
N ILE A 217 5.97 19.50 15.39
CA ILE A 217 5.42 18.98 14.11
C ILE A 217 3.91 18.67 14.24
N GLY A 218 3.13 18.91 13.18
CA GLY A 218 1.67 18.75 13.17
C GLY A 218 0.96 19.61 14.23
N GLU A 219 -0.18 19.16 14.74
CA GLU A 219 -1.03 19.86 15.73
C GLU A 219 -1.00 19.25 17.15
N ALA A 220 -1.33 20.07 18.16
CA ALA A 220 -1.49 19.61 19.54
C ALA A 220 -2.85 18.93 19.78
N SER A 221 -2.86 17.60 19.94
CA SER A 221 -4.08 16.76 20.05
C SER A 221 -4.79 16.86 21.41
N ARG A 222 -5.31 18.05 21.78
CA ARG A 222 -5.82 18.30 23.14
C ARG A 222 -7.11 17.54 23.51
N ASN A 223 -7.98 17.22 22.54
CA ASN A 223 -9.36 16.76 22.77
C ASN A 223 -9.68 15.36 22.19
N SER A 224 -8.70 14.63 21.66
CA SER A 224 -8.90 13.28 21.08
C SER A 224 -9.00 12.19 22.15
N SER A 225 -9.72 11.10 21.84
CA SER A 225 -9.68 9.85 22.64
C SER A 225 -8.26 9.24 22.66
N TYR A 226 -7.51 9.40 21.57
CA TYR A 226 -6.10 9.04 21.46
C TYR A 226 -5.21 9.63 22.58
N ARG A 227 -5.56 10.80 23.13
CA ARG A 227 -4.85 11.36 24.29
C ARG A 227 -4.90 10.47 25.53
N ASN A 228 -5.92 9.62 25.67
CA ASN A 228 -6.08 8.69 26.78
C ASN A 228 -4.97 7.62 26.81
N ILE A 229 -4.34 7.29 25.67
CA ILE A 229 -3.15 6.41 25.62
C ILE A 229 -2.03 6.97 26.52
N THR A 230 -1.61 8.22 26.29
CA THR A 230 -0.56 8.84 27.12
C THR A 230 -0.98 9.04 28.57
N ARG A 231 -2.27 9.26 28.83
CA ARG A 231 -2.76 9.49 30.19
C ARG A 231 -2.77 8.18 31.00
N ALA A 232 -3.29 7.09 30.43
CA ALA A 232 -3.25 5.77 31.05
C ALA A 232 -1.80 5.36 31.34
N ALA A 233 -0.88 5.53 30.38
CA ALA A 233 0.54 5.27 30.61
C ALA A 233 1.14 6.09 31.77
N ARG A 234 0.82 7.39 31.90
CA ARG A 234 1.27 8.21 33.04
C ARG A 234 0.71 7.73 34.38
N GLU A 235 -0.56 7.33 34.42
CA GLU A 235 -1.18 6.86 35.66
C GLU A 235 -0.57 5.54 36.13
N LEU A 236 -0.34 4.60 35.22
CA LEU A 236 0.35 3.34 35.50
C LEU A 236 1.79 3.53 36.00
N LEU A 237 2.54 4.44 35.38
CA LEU A 237 3.87 4.85 35.85
C LEU A 237 3.80 5.47 37.26
N SER A 238 2.76 6.26 37.55
CA SER A 238 2.59 6.90 38.87
C SER A 238 2.15 5.94 39.97
N SER A 239 1.43 4.85 39.63
CA SER A 239 0.99 3.81 40.56
C SER A 239 2.01 2.68 40.73
N ASN A 240 3.12 2.70 39.97
CA ASN A 240 4.14 1.66 39.94
C ASN A 240 3.54 0.25 39.74
N THR A 241 2.54 0.15 38.86
CA THR A 241 1.83 -1.10 38.55
C THR A 241 2.54 -1.86 37.44
N ASP A 242 2.84 -3.15 37.64
CA ASP A 242 3.40 -3.98 36.57
C ASP A 242 2.35 -4.22 35.47
N MET A 243 2.60 -3.67 34.28
CA MET A 243 1.76 -3.76 33.09
C MET A 243 1.48 -5.22 32.66
N LYS A 244 2.32 -6.19 33.06
CA LYS A 244 2.15 -7.62 32.77
C LYS A 244 1.05 -8.27 33.60
N GLU A 245 0.80 -7.77 34.81
CA GLU A 245 -0.21 -8.31 35.73
C GLU A 245 -1.59 -7.67 35.53
N ILE A 246 -1.69 -6.57 34.79
CA ILE A 246 -2.95 -5.88 34.51
C ILE A 246 -3.84 -6.74 33.60
N ASN A 247 -5.11 -6.87 33.96
CA ASN A 247 -6.14 -7.55 33.16
C ASN A 247 -7.20 -6.57 32.60
N VAL A 248 -7.34 -5.39 33.18
CA VAL A 248 -8.22 -4.31 32.68
C VAL A 248 -7.48 -2.98 32.74
N LEU A 249 -7.44 -2.25 31.63
CA LEU A 249 -7.03 -0.85 31.59
C LEU A 249 -8.28 0.03 31.65
N THR A 250 -8.39 0.88 32.65
CA THR A 250 -9.46 1.87 32.76
C THR A 250 -8.98 3.20 32.16
N SER A 251 -9.84 3.85 31.37
CA SER A 251 -9.52 5.15 30.79
C SER A 251 -9.52 6.23 31.89
N PRO A 252 -8.51 7.10 31.93
CA PRO A 252 -8.33 8.15 32.96
C PRO A 252 -9.33 9.31 32.88
N VAL A 253 -10.38 9.16 32.08
CA VAL A 253 -11.45 10.13 31.83
C VAL A 253 -12.70 9.33 31.47
N ASP A 254 -13.89 9.89 31.72
CA ASP A 254 -15.19 9.38 31.23
C ASP A 254 -15.35 9.37 29.68
N ARG A 255 -14.23 9.40 28.94
CA ARG A 255 -14.15 9.16 27.50
C ARG A 255 -13.36 7.89 27.27
N GLY A 256 -13.88 7.01 26.43
CA GLY A 256 -13.21 5.74 26.15
C GLY A 256 -11.84 5.84 25.50
N PHE A 257 -11.13 4.71 25.48
CA PHE A 257 -9.93 4.53 24.67
C PHE A 257 -10.24 4.71 23.16
N PRO A 258 -9.27 5.13 22.33
CA PRO A 258 -9.46 5.18 20.90
C PRO A 258 -9.78 3.79 20.35
N VAL A 259 -10.39 3.72 19.16
CA VAL A 259 -10.88 2.50 18.51
C VAL A 259 -12.03 1.81 19.27
N VAL A 260 -11.80 1.36 20.51
CA VAL A 260 -12.74 0.57 21.30
C VAL A 260 -13.92 1.42 21.78
N SER A 261 -13.68 2.71 22.03
CA SER A 261 -14.67 3.70 22.52
C SER A 261 -15.28 3.39 23.90
N THR A 262 -14.80 2.36 24.59
CA THR A 262 -15.15 2.00 25.97
C THR A 262 -14.16 2.61 26.96
N VAL A 263 -14.64 2.91 28.18
CA VAL A 263 -13.79 3.37 29.29
C VAL A 263 -12.80 2.26 29.66
N ASP A 264 -13.28 1.02 29.82
CA ASP A 264 -12.43 -0.11 30.12
C ASP A 264 -11.99 -0.88 28.86
N LEU A 265 -10.73 -1.30 28.84
CA LEU A 265 -10.10 -2.14 27.85
C LEU A 265 -9.61 -3.42 28.53
N PHE A 266 -10.30 -4.53 28.24
CA PHE A 266 -9.92 -5.86 28.72
C PHE A 266 -8.64 -6.37 28.03
N ILE A 267 -7.64 -6.77 28.81
CA ILE A 267 -6.38 -7.33 28.32
C ILE A 267 -6.51 -8.85 28.24
N ARG A 268 -6.74 -9.36 27.03
CA ARG A 268 -6.70 -10.79 26.73
C ARG A 268 -5.32 -11.36 27.07
N SER A 269 -5.26 -12.60 27.57
CA SER A 269 -3.97 -13.30 27.78
C SER A 269 -3.15 -13.44 26.47
N GLU A 270 -3.85 -13.50 25.34
CA GLU A 270 -3.28 -13.47 23.99
C GLU A 270 -2.54 -12.16 23.68
N TYR A 271 -2.99 -11.01 24.21
CA TYR A 271 -2.31 -9.72 24.01
C TYR A 271 -0.94 -9.70 24.69
N LYS A 272 -0.83 -10.29 25.88
CA LYS A 272 0.44 -10.40 26.62
C LYS A 272 1.46 -11.19 25.80
N ARG A 273 1.05 -12.37 25.30
CA ARG A 273 1.88 -13.24 24.43
C ARG A 273 2.25 -12.60 23.09
N LEU A 274 1.28 -11.94 22.43
CA LEU A 274 1.50 -11.29 21.14
C LEU A 274 2.48 -10.12 21.24
N TYR A 275 2.40 -9.33 22.31
CA TYR A 275 3.39 -8.28 22.59
C TYR A 275 4.80 -8.86 22.70
N ASP A 276 5.01 -9.87 23.57
CA ASP A 276 6.33 -10.45 23.78
C ASP A 276 6.89 -11.08 22.47
N HIS A 277 6.02 -11.67 21.63
CA HIS A 277 6.38 -12.16 20.30
C HIS A 277 6.82 -11.04 19.34
N LEU A 278 6.09 -9.92 19.29
CA LEU A 278 6.41 -8.76 18.46
C LEU A 278 7.74 -8.11 18.87
N ILE A 279 8.01 -7.97 20.17
CA ILE A 279 9.30 -7.49 20.67
C ILE A 279 10.44 -8.42 20.25
N SER A 280 10.22 -9.74 20.28
CA SER A 280 11.20 -10.70 19.78
C SER A 280 11.37 -10.65 18.26
N TYR A 281 10.31 -10.41 17.49
CA TYR A 281 10.33 -10.33 16.03
C TYR A 281 11.12 -9.11 15.56
N PHE A 282 10.83 -7.93 16.11
CA PHE A 282 11.48 -6.66 15.76
C PHE A 282 12.74 -6.36 16.59
N ARG A 283 13.35 -7.37 17.21
CA ARG A 283 14.52 -7.21 18.10
C ARG A 283 15.72 -6.56 17.42
N THR A 284 15.93 -6.84 16.14
CA THR A 284 17.04 -6.31 15.34
C THR A 284 16.51 -5.24 14.39
N PRO A 285 16.90 -3.95 14.54
CA PRO A 285 16.61 -2.94 13.54
C PRO A 285 17.18 -3.35 12.18
N THR A 286 16.43 -3.11 11.11
CA THR A 286 16.88 -3.38 9.74
C THR A 286 16.35 -2.30 8.81
N THR A 287 17.07 -2.01 7.74
CA THR A 287 16.64 -1.10 6.65
C THR A 287 15.96 -1.87 5.51
N ILE A 288 15.65 -3.16 5.70
CA ILE A 288 14.95 -3.99 4.72
C ILE A 288 13.45 -3.91 5.01
N ASN A 289 12.74 -3.00 4.35
CA ASN A 289 11.37 -2.57 4.66
C ASN A 289 10.37 -3.73 4.78
N ARG A 290 10.52 -4.79 3.97
CA ARG A 290 9.69 -6.01 4.01
C ARG A 290 9.90 -6.91 5.23
N LEU A 291 10.97 -6.70 6.01
CA LEU A 291 11.19 -7.36 7.30
C LEU A 291 10.64 -6.54 8.47
N ASN A 292 10.34 -5.25 8.24
CA ASN A 292 9.75 -4.35 9.25
C ASN A 292 8.22 -4.35 9.24
N ARG A 293 7.57 -5.42 8.75
CA ARG A 293 6.12 -5.51 8.63
C ARG A 293 5.58 -6.75 9.33
N PHE A 294 4.52 -6.58 10.12
CA PHE A 294 3.83 -7.65 10.80
C PHE A 294 2.31 -7.45 10.72
N PHE A 295 1.57 -8.51 10.42
CA PHE A 295 0.14 -8.50 10.16
C PHE A 295 -0.62 -9.27 11.25
N ILE A 296 -1.47 -8.56 11.97
CA ILE A 296 -2.43 -9.13 12.90
C ILE A 296 -3.76 -9.27 12.15
N THR A 297 -4.19 -10.50 11.94
CA THR A 297 -5.42 -10.86 11.21
C THR A 297 -6.35 -11.73 12.05
N GLY A 298 -7.60 -11.89 11.61
CA GLY A 298 -8.66 -12.57 12.36
C GLY A 298 -10.02 -11.91 12.16
N THR A 299 -11.09 -12.52 12.67
CA THR A 299 -12.47 -12.08 12.46
C THR A 299 -12.71 -10.63 12.95
N PRO A 300 -13.69 -9.91 12.36
CA PRO A 300 -14.13 -8.62 12.90
C PRO A 300 -14.58 -8.73 14.37
N GLY A 301 -14.33 -7.70 15.17
CA GLY A 301 -14.68 -7.70 16.61
C GLY A 301 -13.74 -8.47 17.53
N ILE A 302 -12.72 -9.19 17.01
CA ILE A 302 -11.86 -10.07 17.83
C ILE A 302 -10.78 -9.35 18.66
N GLY A 303 -10.74 -8.01 18.61
CA GLY A 303 -9.87 -7.19 19.45
C GLY A 303 -8.51 -6.81 18.86
N LYS A 304 -8.24 -7.07 17.57
CA LYS A 304 -6.96 -6.70 16.90
C LYS A 304 -6.59 -5.22 17.06
N SER A 305 -7.57 -4.35 16.86
CA SER A 305 -7.41 -2.91 16.94
C SER A 305 -7.28 -2.43 18.40
N ALA A 306 -7.91 -3.14 19.34
CA ALA A 306 -7.76 -2.92 20.79
C ALA A 306 -6.36 -3.34 21.28
N PHE A 307 -5.80 -4.41 20.71
CA PHE A 307 -4.40 -4.80 20.94
C PHE A 307 -3.42 -3.69 20.54
N LEU A 308 -3.64 -2.96 19.44
CA LEU A 308 -2.76 -1.83 19.07
C LEU A 308 -2.75 -0.73 20.14
N VAL A 309 -3.89 -0.47 20.79
CA VAL A 309 -4.00 0.48 21.91
C VAL A 309 -3.24 -0.02 23.13
N TYR A 310 -3.43 -1.29 23.51
CA TYR A 310 -2.67 -1.93 24.58
C TYR A 310 -1.16 -1.93 24.31
N PHE A 311 -0.74 -2.24 23.08
CA PHE A 311 0.65 -2.22 22.63
C PHE A 311 1.27 -0.82 22.78
N ALA A 312 0.56 0.22 22.33
CA ALA A 312 1.01 1.59 22.48
C ALA A 312 1.14 2.02 23.95
N ILE A 313 0.17 1.66 24.80
CA ILE A 313 0.25 1.95 26.25
C ILE A 313 1.44 1.21 26.88
N ARG A 314 1.62 -0.08 26.59
CA ARG A 314 2.72 -0.88 27.15
C ARG A 314 4.09 -0.39 26.69
N GLN A 315 4.26 -0.01 25.42
CA GLN A 315 5.49 0.65 24.93
C GLN A 315 5.81 1.96 25.67
N LEU A 316 4.81 2.69 26.14
CA LEU A 316 4.98 3.95 26.87
C LEU A 316 5.16 3.76 28.39
N VAL A 317 5.01 2.54 28.90
CA VAL A 317 5.18 2.17 30.32
C VAL A 317 6.46 1.35 30.52
N ASP A 318 6.77 0.43 29.60
CA ASP A 318 7.95 -0.45 29.67
C ASP A 318 9.27 0.32 29.37
N HIS A 319 9.21 1.56 28.86
CA HIS A 319 10.36 2.45 28.62
C HIS A 319 10.29 3.75 29.45
N ASP A 320 11.45 4.28 29.83
CA ASP A 320 11.55 5.58 30.50
C ASP A 320 11.46 6.79 29.54
N GLN A 321 11.55 8.01 30.06
CA GLN A 321 11.46 9.23 29.24
C GLN A 321 12.70 9.54 28.38
N GLU A 322 13.81 8.81 28.55
CA GLU A 322 15.03 9.01 27.75
C GLU A 322 15.11 8.02 26.58
N ASP A 323 14.63 6.79 26.77
CA ASP A 323 14.63 5.70 25.78
C ASP A 323 13.24 5.40 25.14
N SER A 324 12.17 6.09 25.54
CA SER A 324 10.85 5.81 24.94
C SER A 324 10.85 5.99 23.42
N PRO A 325 10.44 4.96 22.66
CA PRO A 325 10.41 5.03 21.20
C PRO A 325 9.35 6.01 20.71
N ILE A 326 9.52 6.48 19.47
CA ILE A 326 8.47 7.18 18.74
C ILE A 326 7.41 6.15 18.30
N ILE A 327 6.14 6.46 18.54
CA ILE A 327 5.00 5.64 18.10
C ILE A 327 4.09 6.51 17.24
N ILE A 328 3.75 6.06 16.04
CA ILE A 328 2.81 6.72 15.13
C ILE A 328 1.61 5.79 14.96
N PHE A 329 0.43 6.25 15.34
CA PHE A 329 -0.82 5.49 15.23
C PHE A 329 -1.68 6.07 14.11
N HIS A 330 -1.86 5.31 13.03
CA HIS A 330 -2.69 5.66 11.87
C HIS A 330 -4.15 5.25 12.15
N GLU A 331 -5.06 6.21 12.09
CA GLU A 331 -6.49 6.02 12.36
C GLU A 331 -7.25 5.33 11.20
N ASN A 332 -8.23 4.51 11.56
CA ASN A 332 -9.00 3.68 10.65
C ASN A 332 -9.74 4.47 9.56
N LYS A 333 -9.43 4.18 8.29
CA LYS A 333 -9.95 4.87 7.09
C LYS A 333 -9.78 6.40 7.11
N SER A 334 -8.86 6.90 7.93
CA SER A 334 -8.46 8.30 7.99
C SER A 334 -7.14 8.47 7.24
N GLU A 335 -6.74 9.72 7.04
CA GLU A 335 -5.34 10.11 6.75
C GLU A 335 -4.65 10.61 8.04
N THR A 336 -5.40 10.68 9.15
CA THR A 336 -4.90 11.17 10.44
C THR A 336 -3.98 10.16 11.11
N CYS A 337 -2.80 10.64 11.49
CA CYS A 337 -1.86 9.97 12.37
C CYS A 337 -1.80 10.67 13.74
N TYR A 338 -1.61 9.90 14.80
CA TYR A 338 -1.32 10.37 16.15
C TYR A 338 0.06 9.91 16.56
N ALA A 339 1.00 10.86 16.68
CA ALA A 339 2.40 10.58 17.01
C ALA A 339 2.66 10.82 18.50
N TYR A 340 3.45 9.94 19.12
CA TYR A 340 3.81 9.94 20.53
C TYR A 340 5.32 9.97 20.68
N GLY A 341 5.81 10.96 21.43
CA GLY A 341 7.21 11.05 21.87
C GLY A 341 7.23 10.83 23.39
N GLY A 342 7.25 9.55 23.77
CA GLY A 342 7.03 9.13 25.15
C GLY A 342 5.70 9.60 25.75
N THR A 343 5.61 9.54 27.07
CA THR A 343 4.42 10.00 27.79
C THR A 343 4.30 11.53 27.85
N THR A 344 5.28 12.30 27.36
CA THR A 344 5.28 13.77 27.44
C THR A 344 4.75 14.44 26.18
N CYS A 345 5.00 13.89 25.00
CA CYS A 345 4.64 14.50 23.72
C CYS A 345 3.55 13.69 22.99
N GLN A 346 2.49 14.37 22.55
CA GLN A 346 1.50 13.82 21.60
C GLN A 346 1.17 14.87 20.56
N ARG A 347 1.26 14.50 19.29
CA ARG A 347 0.81 15.29 18.14
C ARG A 347 -0.28 14.57 17.35
N LYS A 348 -1.00 15.33 16.54
CA LYS A 348 -1.92 14.85 15.50
C LYS A 348 -1.47 15.48 14.18
N GLY A 349 -1.44 14.71 13.11
CA GLY A 349 -1.04 15.19 11.79
C GLY A 349 -1.60 14.30 10.69
N ASN A 350 -1.21 14.53 9.45
CA ASN A 350 -1.28 13.52 8.40
C ASN A 350 -0.06 12.58 8.48
N ARG A 351 0.14 11.70 7.49
CA ARG A 351 1.28 10.76 7.48
C ARG A 351 2.55 11.44 6.96
N GLU A 352 2.42 12.33 6.00
CA GLU A 352 3.49 13.05 5.31
C GLU A 352 4.25 13.98 6.29
N GLU A 353 3.53 14.66 7.18
CA GLU A 353 4.06 15.44 8.32
C GLU A 353 4.97 14.61 9.25
N PHE A 354 4.82 13.28 9.29
CA PHE A 354 5.63 12.38 10.12
C PHE A 354 6.54 11.45 9.30
N ALA A 355 6.72 11.69 8.00
CA ALA A 355 7.49 10.82 7.10
C ALA A 355 8.95 10.61 7.59
N SER A 356 9.61 11.68 8.01
CA SER A 356 10.97 11.68 8.58
C SER A 356 11.14 10.75 9.79
N PHE A 357 10.07 10.48 10.55
CA PHE A 357 10.08 9.49 11.63
C PHE A 357 9.77 8.07 11.15
N LEU A 358 9.00 7.91 10.07
CA LEU A 358 8.67 6.59 9.47
C LEU A 358 9.87 5.98 8.73
N GLU A 359 10.85 6.79 8.34
CA GLU A 359 12.14 6.34 7.80
C GLU A 359 13.09 5.76 8.87
N LEU A 360 12.75 5.86 10.16
CA LEU A 360 13.58 5.38 11.27
C LEU A 360 13.16 3.94 11.69
N PRO A 361 14.08 2.96 11.66
CA PRO A 361 13.75 1.55 11.95
C PRO A 361 13.55 1.26 13.45
N GLU A 362 13.61 2.28 14.32
CA GLU A 362 13.19 2.20 15.71
C GLU A 362 11.78 2.75 15.97
N THR A 363 11.19 3.48 15.01
CA THR A 363 9.82 3.99 15.13
C THR A 363 8.82 2.85 15.00
N TRP A 364 7.80 2.85 15.87
CA TRP A 364 6.65 1.96 15.76
C TRP A 364 5.54 2.62 14.95
N TYR A 365 5.06 1.95 13.90
CA TYR A 365 3.93 2.40 13.10
C TYR A 365 2.75 1.45 13.26
N LEU A 366 1.68 1.92 13.89
CA LEU A 366 0.51 1.12 14.24
C LEU A 366 -0.64 1.48 13.30
N VAL A 367 -1.02 0.55 12.43
CA VAL A 367 -2.00 0.81 11.36
C VAL A 367 -3.28 0.04 11.62
N ASP A 368 -4.34 0.73 12.06
CA ASP A 368 -5.66 0.12 12.23
C ASP A 368 -6.53 0.26 10.98
N ASN A 369 -6.33 -0.58 9.95
CA ASN A 369 -7.09 -0.45 8.69
C ASN A 369 -6.99 1.00 8.11
N GLY A 370 -5.81 1.62 8.19
CA GLY A 370 -5.52 2.95 7.63
C GLY A 370 -5.56 2.95 6.09
N ASN A 371 -5.82 4.11 5.49
CA ASN A 371 -5.85 4.26 4.04
C ASN A 371 -4.42 4.37 3.48
N ASN A 372 -4.12 3.61 2.41
CA ASN A 372 -2.85 3.68 1.67
C ASN A 372 -1.58 3.80 2.56
N PRO A 373 -1.44 2.98 3.62
CA PRO A 373 -0.30 3.06 4.52
C PRO A 373 0.97 2.68 3.75
N GLN A 374 1.95 3.56 3.73
CA GLN A 374 3.29 3.22 3.29
C GLN A 374 4.16 3.16 4.57
N PRO A 375 4.74 1.99 4.89
CA PRO A 375 5.42 1.77 6.18
C PRO A 375 6.87 2.25 6.22
N ASP A 376 7.44 2.60 5.07
CA ASP A 376 8.84 2.96 4.88
C ASP A 376 9.77 1.98 5.64
N ASN A 377 10.63 2.47 6.53
CA ASN A 377 11.54 1.64 7.30
C ASN A 377 11.01 1.31 8.71
N ALA A 378 9.93 1.94 9.18
CA ALA A 378 9.41 1.80 10.53
C ALA A 378 8.84 0.40 10.81
N ARG A 379 8.93 -0.02 12.09
CA ARG A 379 8.37 -1.29 12.59
C ARG A 379 6.86 -1.22 12.56
N THR A 380 6.27 -1.78 11.51
CA THR A 380 4.87 -1.59 11.20
C THR A 380 4.03 -2.79 11.60
N ILE A 381 3.01 -2.53 12.42
CA ILE A 381 2.01 -3.50 12.84
C ILE A 381 0.68 -3.15 12.19
N PHE A 382 0.23 -3.99 11.27
CA PHE A 382 -1.06 -3.86 10.60
C PHE A 382 -2.15 -4.65 11.34
N SER A 383 -3.18 -3.98 11.84
CA SER A 383 -4.45 -4.61 12.22
C SER A 383 -5.36 -4.62 10.97
N ALA A 384 -5.62 -5.81 10.44
CA ALA A 384 -6.40 -6.00 9.22
C ALA A 384 -7.40 -7.15 9.38
N SER A 385 -8.60 -7.03 8.81
CA SER A 385 -9.42 -8.23 8.58
C SER A 385 -8.81 -9.08 7.45
N PRO A 386 -9.09 -10.39 7.35
CA PRO A 386 -8.64 -11.19 6.20
C PRO A 386 -9.04 -10.55 4.86
N LYS A 387 -10.24 -9.98 4.77
CA LYS A 387 -10.68 -9.23 3.60
C LYS A 387 -9.85 -7.98 3.35
N THR A 388 -9.63 -7.13 4.37
CA THR A 388 -8.74 -5.95 4.26
C THR A 388 -7.35 -6.34 3.75
N LEU A 389 -6.80 -7.44 4.28
CA LEU A 389 -5.48 -7.93 3.93
C LEU A 389 -5.37 -8.29 2.44
N HIS A 390 -6.41 -8.91 1.86
CA HIS A 390 -6.44 -9.33 0.45
C HIS A 390 -6.95 -8.22 -0.51
N ASP A 391 -7.70 -7.23 -0.01
CA ASP A 391 -8.24 -6.13 -0.83
C ASP A 391 -7.32 -4.89 -0.84
N GLN A 392 -6.69 -4.56 0.28
CA GLN A 392 -5.97 -3.28 0.50
C GLN A 392 -4.47 -3.45 0.71
N TYR A 393 -4.05 -4.54 1.38
CA TYR A 393 -2.65 -4.77 1.76
C TYR A 393 -2.00 -5.93 1.00
N ASP A 394 -2.65 -6.45 -0.04
CA ASP A 394 -2.21 -7.63 -0.81
C ASP A 394 -0.79 -7.48 -1.39
N GLU A 395 -0.43 -6.27 -1.80
CA GLU A 395 0.93 -5.95 -2.29
C GLU A 395 1.98 -6.10 -1.18
N PHE A 396 1.72 -5.55 0.00
CA PHE A 396 2.59 -5.73 1.17
C PHE A 396 2.60 -7.18 1.64
N ALA A 397 1.42 -7.82 1.66
CA ALA A 397 1.24 -9.19 2.11
C ALA A 397 2.07 -10.19 1.28
N LYS A 398 2.14 -9.99 -0.04
CA LYS A 398 2.94 -10.79 -0.99
C LYS A 398 4.45 -10.56 -0.88
N ASP A 399 4.87 -9.35 -0.50
CA ASP A 399 6.29 -8.97 -0.32
C ASP A 399 6.85 -9.41 1.05
N THR A 400 5.99 -9.73 2.01
CA THR A 400 6.39 -10.02 3.40
C THR A 400 6.67 -11.51 3.63
N THR A 401 7.61 -11.84 4.52
CA THR A 401 7.97 -13.23 4.85
C THR A 401 6.84 -13.99 5.55
N GLY A 402 6.78 -15.32 5.40
CA GLY A 402 5.72 -16.16 5.97
C GLY A 402 5.59 -16.12 7.51
N TYR A 403 6.61 -15.64 8.23
CA TYR A 403 6.61 -15.47 9.69
C TYR A 403 6.04 -14.13 10.18
N SER A 404 5.54 -13.28 9.27
CA SER A 404 4.98 -11.96 9.59
C SER A 404 3.51 -11.96 9.97
N TYR A 405 2.84 -13.13 10.01
CA TYR A 405 1.40 -13.23 10.22
C TYR A 405 1.06 -13.79 11.60
N TYR A 406 0.16 -13.09 12.30
CA TYR A 406 -0.49 -13.60 13.50
C TYR A 406 -2.01 -13.64 13.32
N HIS A 407 -2.56 -14.85 13.39
CA HIS A 407 -4.00 -15.07 13.40
C HIS A 407 -4.50 -14.99 14.84
N MET A 408 -5.12 -13.86 15.20
CA MET A 408 -5.67 -13.65 16.54
C MET A 408 -6.84 -14.60 16.79
N SER A 409 -6.76 -15.31 17.91
CA SER A 409 -7.73 -16.32 18.31
C SER A 409 -9.09 -15.69 18.62
N PRO A 410 -10.19 -16.44 18.46
CA PRO A 410 -11.49 -16.02 18.96
C PRO A 410 -11.48 -15.73 20.47
N TRP A 411 -12.32 -14.79 20.90
CA TRP A 411 -12.67 -14.60 22.30
C TRP A 411 -13.10 -15.94 22.91
N ASN A 412 -12.47 -16.34 24.01
CA ASN A 412 -12.87 -17.57 24.68
C ASN A 412 -14.10 -17.33 25.58
N PRO A 413 -14.88 -18.37 25.95
CA PRO A 413 -16.09 -18.19 26.75
C PRO A 413 -15.86 -17.71 28.20
N GLU A 414 -14.63 -17.58 28.67
CA GLU A 414 -14.27 -16.99 29.97
C GLU A 414 -14.03 -15.49 29.80
N GLU A 415 -13.26 -15.08 28.79
CA GLU A 415 -13.07 -13.67 28.38
C GLU A 415 -14.38 -12.96 27.99
N LEU A 416 -15.46 -13.69 27.68
CA LEU A 416 -16.80 -13.15 27.39
C LEU A 416 -17.72 -13.04 28.62
N ARG A 417 -17.26 -13.45 29.81
CA ARG A 417 -18.01 -13.36 31.08
C ARG A 417 -17.51 -12.26 32.01
N GLU A 418 -16.40 -11.62 31.66
CA GLU A 418 -15.81 -10.44 32.31
C GLU A 418 -16.22 -9.15 31.57
#